data_AF-A0A179UCH7-F1
#
_entry.id   AF-A0A179UCH7-F1
#
_cell.length_a   1.000
_cell.length_b   1.000
_cell.length_c   1.000
_cell.angle_alpha   90.00
_cell.angle_beta   90.00
_cell.angle_gamma   90.00
#
_symmetry.space_group_name_H-M   'P 1'
#
loop_
_entity.id
_entity.type
_entity.pdbx_description
1 polymer ?
#
loop_
_entity_poly.entity_id
_entity_poly.type
_entity_poly.pdbx_seq_one_letter_code
_entity_poly.pdbx_strand_id
1 'polypeptide(L)'
;MVDSDAVALFAIRSRPEVAAHDHPKEPFKSIEQTREWMTFKTYKQGPPDIVGRSFNFAILDKSIPETQEQLIGYVSVNMVVPCPEIRHSLPLESWAKGYATEALQMMLKIWWDLPRRNVTERSGGDSGDGERADKIYATC
;
A
#
# COMPACT_ATOMS: atom_id res chain seq x y z
N MET A 1 -6.12 -2.02 5.99
CA MET A 1 -6.45 -1.19 7.17
C MET A 1 -7.95 -1.29 7.41
N VAL A 2 -8.38 -1.22 8.65
CA VAL A 2 -9.78 -1.27 9.09
C VAL A 2 -10.09 -0.05 9.98
N ASP A 3 -11.36 0.28 10.22
CA ASP A 3 -11.72 1.50 10.97
C ASP A 3 -11.07 1.59 12.36
N SER A 4 -10.84 0.45 13.03
CA SER A 4 -10.12 0.40 14.32
C SER A 4 -8.67 0.89 14.23
N ASP A 5 -8.04 0.86 13.06
CA ASP A 5 -6.67 1.34 12.85
C ASP A 5 -6.60 2.88 12.84
N ALA A 6 -7.74 3.58 12.69
CA ALA A 6 -7.76 5.03 12.45
C ALA A 6 -7.13 5.83 13.60
N VAL A 7 -7.31 5.40 14.85
CA VAL A 7 -6.74 6.08 16.03
C VAL A 7 -5.22 5.99 16.03
N ALA A 8 -4.67 4.79 15.83
CA ALA A 8 -3.23 4.57 15.79
C ALA A 8 -2.57 5.24 14.59
N LEU A 9 -3.20 5.14 13.41
CA LEU A 9 -2.74 5.84 12.21
C LEU A 9 -2.76 7.35 12.38
N PHE A 10 -3.77 7.90 13.06
CA PHE A 10 -3.80 9.32 13.41
C PHE A 10 -2.65 9.70 14.35
N ALA A 11 -2.39 8.89 15.39
CA ALA A 11 -1.27 9.13 16.31
C ALA A 11 0.09 9.17 15.60
N ILE A 12 0.26 8.41 14.51
CA ILE A 12 1.47 8.44 13.68
C ILE A 12 1.46 9.64 12.73
N ARG A 13 0.38 9.83 11.97
CA ARG A 13 0.30 10.85 10.90
C ARG A 13 0.13 12.28 11.41
N SER A 14 -0.25 12.48 12.68
CA SER A 14 -0.31 13.79 13.33
C SER A 14 1.08 14.32 13.74
N ARG A 15 2.13 13.49 13.65
CA ARG A 15 3.50 13.88 13.99
C ARG A 15 4.14 14.68 12.85
N PRO A 16 4.61 15.92 13.09
CA PRO A 16 5.23 16.76 12.07
C PRO A 16 6.40 16.10 11.35
N GLU A 17 7.24 15.36 12.09
CA GLU A 17 8.39 14.65 11.54
C GLU A 17 7.98 13.51 10.59
N VAL A 18 6.85 12.84 10.85
CA VAL A 18 6.32 11.81 9.95
C VAL A 18 5.69 12.46 8.72
N ALA A 19 4.87 13.50 8.96
CA ALA A 19 4.18 14.23 7.90
C ALA A 19 5.16 14.84 6.88
N ALA A 20 6.33 15.32 7.31
CA ALA A 20 7.35 15.89 6.43
C ALA A 20 7.82 14.94 5.31
N HIS A 21 7.72 13.63 5.52
CA HIS A 21 8.07 12.57 4.57
C HIS A 21 6.85 12.02 3.80
N ASP A 22 5.64 12.41 4.18
CA ASP A 22 4.39 11.94 3.60
C ASP A 22 3.80 12.92 2.56
N HIS A 23 2.78 12.46 1.84
CA HIS A 23 1.97 13.32 0.98
C HIS A 23 0.50 13.25 1.42
N PRO A 24 -0.16 14.40 1.66
CA PRO A 24 0.42 15.74 1.73
C PRO A 24 1.42 15.87 2.89
N LYS A 25 2.36 16.82 2.80
CA LYS A 25 3.39 17.07 3.84
C LYS A 25 2.84 17.78 5.08
N GLU A 26 1.57 17.55 5.39
CA GLU A 26 0.84 18.19 6.46
C GLU A 26 0.37 17.14 7.47
N PRO A 27 0.57 17.38 8.77
CA PRO A 27 0.05 16.51 9.80
C PRO A 27 -1.47 16.40 9.71
N PHE A 28 -1.97 15.19 9.96
CA PHE A 28 -3.40 15.02 10.11
C PHE A 28 -3.88 15.70 11.39
N LYS A 29 -5.06 16.33 11.30
CA LYS A 29 -5.65 17.18 12.35
C LYS A 29 -6.74 16.46 13.15
N SER A 30 -7.29 15.37 12.62
CA SER A 30 -8.30 14.58 13.32
C SER A 30 -8.30 13.11 12.90
N ILE A 31 -8.96 12.28 13.72
CA ILE A 31 -9.22 10.87 13.40
C ILE A 31 -10.16 10.78 12.19
N GLU A 32 -11.12 11.69 12.07
CA GLU A 32 -12.06 11.77 10.94
C GLU A 32 -11.32 11.99 9.62
N GLN A 33 -10.33 12.89 9.58
CA GLN A 33 -9.48 13.08 8.41
C GLN A 33 -8.71 11.79 8.06
N THR A 34 -8.30 11.03 9.08
CA THR A 34 -7.64 9.74 8.89
C THR A 34 -8.59 8.72 8.27
N ARG A 35 -9.85 8.65 8.74
CA ARG A 35 -10.89 7.78 8.17
C ARG A 35 -11.24 8.15 6.73
N GLU A 36 -11.35 9.45 6.44
CA GLU A 36 -11.56 9.95 5.08
C GLU A 36 -10.43 9.54 4.16
N TRP A 37 -9.18 9.69 4.61
CA TRP A 37 -8.01 9.23 3.87
C TRP A 37 -8.03 7.71 3.64
N MET A 38 -8.34 6.90 4.67
CA MET A 38 -8.48 5.44 4.52
C MET A 38 -9.57 5.07 3.50
N THR A 39 -10.70 5.76 3.53
CA THR A 39 -11.81 5.56 2.58
C THR A 39 -11.40 5.95 1.17
N PHE A 40 -10.66 7.04 1.01
CA PHE A 40 -10.12 7.49 -0.28
C PHE A 40 -9.17 6.46 -0.92
N LYS A 41 -8.48 5.66 -0.09
CA LYS A 41 -7.58 4.58 -0.55
C LYS A 41 -8.29 3.31 -1.04
N THR A 42 -9.63 3.29 -1.00
CA THR A 42 -10.44 2.18 -1.52
C THR A 42 -10.83 2.46 -2.97
N TYR A 43 -10.60 1.50 -3.86
CA TYR A 43 -10.96 1.64 -5.27
C TYR A 43 -12.48 1.65 -5.44
N LYS A 44 -13.02 2.76 -5.96
CA LYS A 44 -14.45 2.91 -6.27
C LYS A 44 -14.80 2.53 -7.71
N GLN A 45 -13.79 2.40 -8.57
CA GLN A 45 -13.91 2.13 -9.99
C GLN A 45 -12.83 1.14 -10.42
N GLY A 46 -13.11 0.36 -11.45
CA GLY A 46 -12.20 -0.65 -11.98
C GLY A 46 -12.94 -1.94 -12.35
N PRO A 47 -12.20 -3.00 -12.68
CA PRO A 47 -12.74 -4.35 -12.81
C PRO A 47 -13.55 -4.78 -11.58
N PRO A 48 -14.59 -5.62 -11.73
CA PRO A 48 -15.47 -6.02 -10.61
C PRO A 48 -14.74 -6.61 -9.40
N ASP A 49 -13.61 -7.28 -9.64
CA ASP A 49 -12.77 -7.88 -8.62
C ASP A 49 -11.90 -6.86 -7.86
N ILE A 50 -11.76 -5.62 -8.33
CA ILE A 50 -10.95 -4.56 -7.69
C ILE A 50 -11.80 -3.58 -6.89
N VAL A 51 -13.05 -3.33 -7.30
CA VAL A 51 -13.94 -2.38 -6.61
C VAL A 51 -14.15 -2.81 -5.14
N GLY A 52 -13.99 -1.87 -4.23
CA GLY A 52 -14.07 -2.10 -2.78
C GLY A 52 -12.77 -2.62 -2.14
N ARG A 53 -11.73 -2.91 -2.92
CA ARG A 53 -10.41 -3.29 -2.38
C ARG A 53 -9.55 -2.06 -2.09
N SER A 54 -8.57 -2.23 -1.22
CA SER A 54 -7.46 -1.30 -1.04
C SER A 54 -6.15 -2.08 -0.95
N PHE A 55 -5.08 -1.52 -1.53
CA PHE A 55 -3.72 -2.05 -1.37
C PHE A 55 -2.96 -1.24 -0.31
N ASN A 56 -3.63 -1.00 0.82
CA ASN A 56 -3.16 -0.21 1.95
C ASN A 56 -3.19 -1.06 3.21
N PHE A 57 -2.01 -1.32 3.76
CA PHE A 57 -1.80 -2.26 4.85
C PHE A 57 -1.23 -1.52 6.06
N ALA A 58 -1.78 -1.81 7.24
CA ALA A 58 -1.16 -1.42 8.49
C ALA A 58 0.06 -2.33 8.75
N ILE A 59 1.13 -1.76 9.30
CA ILE A 59 2.31 -2.50 9.72
C ILE A 59 2.20 -2.68 11.22
N LEU A 60 2.16 -3.93 11.68
CA LEU A 60 2.10 -4.27 13.09
C LEU A 60 3.42 -4.89 13.55
N ASP A 61 3.90 -4.45 14.71
CA ASP A 61 5.03 -5.07 15.40
C ASP A 61 4.53 -6.21 16.29
N LYS A 62 4.78 -7.44 15.86
CA LYS A 62 4.37 -8.66 16.58
C LYS A 62 5.15 -8.91 17.88
N SER A 63 6.26 -8.20 18.12
CA SER A 63 6.99 -8.29 19.37
C SER A 63 6.30 -7.54 20.52
N ILE A 64 5.43 -6.59 20.19
CA ILE A 64 4.61 -5.86 21.15
C ILE A 64 3.43 -6.75 21.58
N PRO A 65 3.09 -6.87 22.87
CA PRO A 65 1.93 -7.64 23.33
C PRO A 65 0.61 -7.13 22.72
N GLU A 66 -0.34 -8.03 22.43
CA GLU A 66 -1.66 -7.69 21.86
C GLU A 66 -2.49 -6.75 22.74
N THR A 67 -2.15 -6.63 24.03
CA THR A 67 -2.78 -5.69 24.96
C THR A 67 -2.31 -4.24 24.78
N GLN A 68 -1.31 -4.01 23.92
CA GLN A 68 -0.72 -2.71 23.62
C GLN A 68 -0.92 -2.37 22.14
N GLU A 69 -0.72 -1.10 21.79
CA GLU A 69 -0.79 -0.65 20.40
C GLU A 69 0.37 -1.26 19.59
N GLN A 70 0.05 -2.17 18.67
CA GLN A 70 1.02 -2.85 17.82
C GLN A 70 1.23 -2.14 16.49
N LEU A 71 0.34 -1.22 16.08
CA LEU A 71 0.44 -0.54 14.79
C LEU A 71 1.59 0.47 14.83
N ILE A 72 2.62 0.20 14.02
CA ILE A 72 3.84 1.01 13.93
C ILE A 72 3.96 1.78 12.62
N GLY A 73 2.99 1.68 11.72
CA GLY A 73 2.91 2.50 10.51
C GLY A 73 2.11 1.82 9.42
N TYR A 74 2.42 2.14 8.17
CA TYR A 74 1.69 1.60 7.04
C TYR A 74 2.51 1.50 5.74
N VAL A 75 2.05 0.65 4.84
CA VAL A 75 2.50 0.57 3.44
C VAL A 75 1.29 0.66 2.49
N SER A 76 1.45 1.37 1.39
CA SER A 76 0.38 1.75 0.47
C SER A 76 0.86 1.70 -0.97
N VAL A 77 0.00 1.20 -1.86
CA VAL A 77 0.04 1.54 -3.29
C VAL A 77 -0.82 2.79 -3.50
N ASN A 78 -0.18 3.95 -3.67
CA ASN A 78 -0.85 5.24 -3.74
C ASN A 78 -1.43 5.56 -5.12
N MET A 79 -0.76 5.09 -6.16
CA MET A 79 -1.09 5.29 -7.55
C MET A 79 -0.82 3.97 -8.26
N VAL A 80 -1.64 3.61 -9.25
CA VAL A 80 -1.41 2.45 -10.14
C VAL A 80 -1.17 2.90 -11.58
N VAL A 81 -1.77 4.04 -11.97
CA VAL A 81 -1.70 4.62 -13.31
C VAL A 81 -1.15 6.05 -13.19
N PRO A 82 -0.15 6.47 -14.00
CA PRO A 82 0.48 5.71 -15.09
C PRO A 82 1.52 4.69 -14.62
N CYS A 83 2.08 4.87 -13.43
CA CYS A 83 3.04 3.96 -12.81
C CYS A 83 2.66 3.69 -11.35
N PRO A 84 2.86 2.45 -10.86
CA PRO A 84 2.57 2.14 -9.48
C PRO A 84 3.54 2.84 -8.52
N GLU A 85 3.02 3.70 -7.64
CA GLU A 85 3.79 4.32 -6.56
C GLU A 85 3.53 3.55 -5.26
N ILE A 86 4.59 2.98 -4.71
CA ILE A 86 4.57 2.36 -3.38
C ILE A 86 5.14 3.35 -2.37
N ARG A 87 4.41 3.57 -1.28
CA ARG A 87 4.84 4.38 -0.15
C ARG A 87 4.73 3.58 1.14
N HIS A 88 5.69 3.76 2.01
CA HIS A 88 5.59 3.35 3.40
C HIS A 88 5.84 4.56 4.29
N SER A 89 5.28 4.52 5.49
CA SER A 89 5.48 5.56 6.50
C SER A 89 5.57 4.88 7.86
N LEU A 90 6.62 5.23 8.58
CA LEU A 90 6.98 4.71 9.89
C LEU A 90 7.49 5.89 10.72
N PRO A 91 7.20 5.95 12.03
CA PRO A 91 7.79 6.93 12.92
C PRO A 91 9.29 6.68 13.10
N LEU A 92 10.04 7.71 13.48
CA LEU A 92 11.51 7.66 13.58
C LEU A 92 12.01 6.54 14.51
N GLU A 93 11.29 6.24 15.60
CA GLU A 93 11.65 5.15 16.51
C GLU A 93 11.58 3.75 15.88
N SER A 94 10.91 3.61 14.73
CA SER A 94 10.77 2.38 13.97
C SER A 94 11.80 2.27 12.83
N TRP A 95 12.64 3.29 12.62
CA TRP A 95 13.65 3.28 11.56
C TRP A 95 14.85 2.40 11.93
N ALA A 96 15.59 1.97 10.90
CA ALA A 96 16.76 1.08 11.02
C ALA A 96 16.50 -0.29 11.69
N LYS A 97 15.24 -0.70 11.85
CA LYS A 97 14.83 -2.00 12.42
C LYS A 97 14.41 -3.04 11.38
N GLY A 98 14.45 -2.70 10.09
CA GLY A 98 14.04 -3.61 9.00
C GLY A 98 12.53 -3.65 8.71
N TYR A 99 11.68 -3.03 9.54
CA TYR A 99 10.21 -3.06 9.35
C TYR A 99 9.73 -2.61 7.97
N ALA A 100 10.33 -1.55 7.41
CA ALA A 100 10.00 -1.09 6.06
C ALA A 100 10.28 -2.17 5.00
N THR A 101 11.41 -2.86 5.14
CA THR A 101 11.83 -3.93 4.23
C THR A 101 10.88 -5.12 4.31
N GLU A 102 10.55 -5.59 5.52
CA GLU A 102 9.63 -6.72 5.72
C GLU A 102 8.22 -6.40 5.22
N ALA A 103 7.70 -5.21 5.55
CA ALA A 103 6.39 -4.76 5.09
C ALA A 103 6.34 -4.67 3.55
N LEU A 104 7.39 -4.13 2.92
CA LEU A 104 7.47 -4.04 1.46
C LEU A 104 7.57 -5.42 0.81
N GLN A 105 8.38 -6.33 1.35
CA GLN A 105 8.48 -7.72 0.86
C GLN A 105 7.13 -8.42 0.90
N MET A 106 6.40 -8.32 2.03
CA MET A 106 5.06 -8.88 2.16
C MET A 106 4.07 -8.26 1.17
N MET A 107 4.09 -6.93 1.03
CA MET A 107 3.19 -6.25 0.10
C MET A 107 3.47 -6.66 -1.35
N LEU A 108 4.73 -6.75 -1.75
CA LEU A 108 5.13 -7.22 -3.07
C LEU A 108 4.71 -8.67 -3.29
N LYS A 109 4.83 -9.54 -2.28
CA LYS A 109 4.35 -10.91 -2.37
C LYS A 109 2.84 -10.95 -2.63
N ILE A 110 2.04 -10.23 -1.84
CA ILE A 110 0.59 -10.12 -2.04
C ILE A 110 0.27 -9.59 -3.44
N TRP A 111 1.00 -8.57 -3.90
CA TRP A 111 0.82 -7.98 -5.23
C TRP A 111 1.10 -8.99 -6.35
N TRP A 112 2.19 -9.76 -6.24
CA TRP A 112 2.58 -10.75 -7.24
C TRP A 112 1.70 -12.00 -7.26
N ASP A 113 1.07 -12.33 -6.13
CA ASP A 113 0.13 -13.44 -5.99
C ASP A 113 -1.27 -13.09 -6.57
N LEU A 114 -1.51 -11.84 -7.00
CA LEU A 114 -2.76 -11.47 -7.66
C LEU A 114 -2.95 -12.22 -8.99
N PRO A 115 -4.17 -12.68 -9.32
CA PRO A 115 -4.45 -13.30 -10.60
C PRO A 115 -4.04 -12.40 -11.77
N ARG A 116 -3.17 -12.88 -12.65
CA ARG A 116 -2.83 -12.18 -13.89
C ARG A 116 -3.93 -12.43 -14.93
N ARG A 117 -4.23 -11.43 -15.75
CA ARG A 117 -5.13 -11.62 -16.90
C ARG A 117 -4.52 -12.64 -17.85
N ASN A 118 -5.29 -13.65 -18.23
CA ASN A 118 -4.85 -14.62 -19.23
C ASN A 118 -4.70 -13.91 -20.59
N VAL A 119 -3.57 -14.14 -21.25
CA VAL A 119 -3.24 -13.56 -22.58
C VAL A 119 -4.30 -13.91 -23.63
N THR A 120 -5.10 -14.96 -23.40
CA THR A 120 -6.14 -15.47 -24.29
C THR A 120 -7.42 -14.64 -24.36
N GLU A 121 -7.62 -13.63 -23.50
CA GLU A 121 -8.78 -12.72 -23.64
C GLU A 121 -8.60 -11.66 -24.74
N ARG A 122 -7.45 -11.61 -25.41
CA ARG A 122 -7.33 -10.92 -26.71
C ARG A 122 -7.89 -11.79 -27.83
N SER A 123 -9.22 -11.85 -27.92
CA SER A 123 -9.86 -12.23 -29.18
C SER A 123 -9.68 -11.10 -30.19
N GLY A 124 -8.78 -11.29 -31.15
CA GLY A 124 -8.54 -10.37 -32.26
C GLY A 124 -7.12 -10.56 -32.81
N GLY A 125 -7.01 -11.39 -33.85
CA GLY A 125 -5.75 -12.00 -34.32
C GLY A 125 -4.57 -11.08 -34.57
N ASP A 126 -3.38 -11.58 -34.29
CA ASP A 126 -2.39 -11.81 -35.33
C ASP A 126 -1.39 -12.89 -34.87
N SER A 127 -1.04 -13.77 -35.80
CA SER A 127 -0.15 -14.90 -35.58
C SER A 127 1.30 -14.43 -35.62
N GLY A 128 2.00 -14.48 -34.50
CA GLY A 128 3.41 -14.10 -34.44
C GLY A 128 4.06 -14.57 -33.14
N ASP A 129 4.53 -15.80 -33.18
CA ASP A 129 5.71 -16.35 -32.50
C ASP A 129 6.06 -15.92 -31.06
N GLY A 130 6.08 -16.90 -30.15
CA GLY A 130 6.96 -16.93 -28.98
C GLY A 130 6.67 -15.98 -27.83
N GLU A 131 5.98 -16.50 -26.81
CA GLU A 131 6.32 -16.28 -25.40
C GLU A 131 6.78 -14.84 -25.04
N ARG A 132 5.82 -13.90 -25.00
CA ARG A 132 5.99 -12.67 -24.22
C ARG A 132 5.87 -13.03 -22.73
N ALA A 133 6.86 -13.76 -22.22
CA ALA A 133 7.11 -13.91 -20.80
C ALA A 133 7.15 -12.51 -20.15
N ASP A 134 6.71 -12.41 -18.90
CA ASP A 134 6.77 -11.24 -18.03
C ASP A 134 8.19 -10.64 -17.93
N LYS A 135 8.68 -10.00 -18.99
CA LYS A 135 10.03 -9.42 -19.05
C LYS A 135 9.97 -8.03 -18.43
N ILE A 136 10.83 -7.81 -17.44
CA ILE A 136 11.04 -6.52 -16.79
C ILE A 136 12.34 -5.94 -17.35
N TYR A 137 12.26 -4.72 -17.85
CA TYR A 137 13.41 -3.95 -18.32
C TYR A 137 13.54 -2.71 -17.46
N ALA A 138 14.78 -2.40 -17.06
CA ALA A 138 15.10 -1.18 -16.34
C ALA A 138 16.03 -0.33 -17.21
N THR A 139 15.74 0.97 -17.30
CA THR A 139 16.67 1.97 -17.83
C THR A 139 17.02 2.90 -16.68
N CYS A 140 18.33 3.01 -16.39
CA CYS A 140 18.86 4.05 -15.51
C CYS A 140 18.69 5.43 -16.13
#